data_AF-A0A8J4H5I1-F1
#
_entry.id   AF-A0A8J4H5I1-F1
#
_cell.length_a   1.000
_cell.length_b   1.000
_cell.length_c   1.000
_cell.angle_alpha   90.00
_cell.angle_beta   90.00
_cell.angle_gamma   90.00
#
_symmetry.space_group_name_H-M   'P 1'
#
loop_
_entity.id
_entity.type
_entity.pdbx_description
1 polymer ?
#
loop_
_entity_poly.entity_id
_entity_poly.type
_entity_poly.pdbx_seq_one_letter_code
_entity_poly.pdbx_strand_id
1 'polypeptide(L)'
;MPSDTVLILNTTDRNKATLTLTGDWSDGTTGVDVTAEAMWHSTNSRIATVVDGQVTALEAGTAVIKAVLGGSVIAIPVTVE
;
A
#
# COMPACT_ATOMS: atom_id res chain seq x y z
N MET A 1 -7.22 -18.58 -5.02
CA MET A 1 -6.10 -17.64 -5.18
C MET A 1 -6.73 -16.28 -5.33
N PRO A 2 -6.37 -15.25 -4.55
CA PRO A 2 -7.00 -13.94 -4.70
C PRO A 2 -6.69 -13.43 -6.10
N SER A 3 -7.72 -13.33 -6.94
CA SER A 3 -7.54 -13.12 -8.39
C SER A 3 -7.51 -11.66 -8.79
N ASP A 4 -8.05 -10.72 -8.02
CA ASP A 4 -8.09 -9.32 -8.46
C ASP A 4 -8.22 -8.37 -7.25
N THR A 5 -7.10 -7.94 -6.67
CA THR A 5 -7.12 -6.87 -5.65
C THR A 5 -6.91 -5.52 -6.32
N VAL A 6 -8.01 -4.84 -6.65
CA VAL A 6 -8.00 -3.42 -7.07
C VAL A 6 -7.76 -2.54 -5.84
N LEU A 7 -6.69 -1.74 -5.87
CA LEU A 7 -6.34 -0.80 -4.80
C LEU A 7 -6.99 0.57 -5.07
N ILE A 8 -7.88 1.02 -4.18
CA ILE A 8 -8.44 2.38 -4.21
C ILE A 8 -7.72 3.22 -3.15
N LEU A 9 -7.04 4.28 -3.59
CA LEU A 9 -6.28 5.19 -2.73
C LEU A 9 -7.13 6.40 -2.35
N ASN A 10 -7.68 6.42 -1.12
CA ASN A 10 -8.35 7.60 -0.58
C ASN A 10 -7.33 8.49 0.14
N THR A 11 -6.86 9.52 -0.55
CA THR A 11 -5.84 10.47 -0.07
C THR A 11 -6.49 11.62 0.72
N THR A 12 -7.07 11.35 1.89
CA THR A 12 -7.87 12.39 2.58
C THR A 12 -7.04 13.36 3.44
N ASP A 13 -5.79 13.06 3.83
CA ASP A 13 -5.07 13.91 4.81
C ASP A 13 -3.66 14.30 4.36
N ARG A 14 -3.57 15.25 3.42
CA ARG A 14 -2.46 16.14 2.97
C ARG A 14 -0.97 15.74 3.04
N ASN A 15 -0.52 14.85 3.93
CA ASN A 15 0.82 14.25 3.95
C ASN A 15 0.79 12.76 4.35
N LYS A 16 -0.39 12.15 4.55
CA LYS A 16 -0.53 10.74 4.91
C LYS A 16 -1.57 10.06 4.02
N ALA A 17 -1.25 8.86 3.58
CA ALA A 17 -2.14 8.03 2.79
C ALA A 17 -2.17 6.64 3.42
N THR A 18 -3.36 6.05 3.57
CA THR A 18 -3.48 4.69 4.08
C THR A 18 -3.78 3.76 2.91
N LEU A 19 -2.99 2.70 2.81
CA LEU A 19 -3.11 1.64 1.83
C LEU A 19 -3.80 0.48 2.54
N THR A 20 -4.94 0.06 2.03
CA THR A 20 -5.62 -1.14 2.52
C THR A 20 -5.48 -2.23 1.48
N LEU A 21 -4.91 -3.36 1.87
CA LEU A 21 -4.81 -4.54 1.04
C LEU A 21 -5.84 -5.56 1.51
N THR A 22 -6.71 -5.99 0.60
CA THR A 22 -7.71 -7.01 0.89
C THR A 22 -7.46 -8.28 0.07
N GLY A 23 -7.49 -9.42 0.75
CA GLY A 23 -7.40 -10.74 0.12
C GLY A 23 -8.78 -11.34 -0.14
N ASP A 24 -8.85 -12.16 -1.19
CA ASP A 24 -10.00 -13.01 -1.51
C ASP A 24 -9.57 -14.49 -1.50
N TRP A 25 -10.12 -15.26 -0.57
CA TRP A 25 -9.82 -16.69 -0.42
C TRP A 25 -10.79 -17.54 -1.22
N SER A 26 -10.31 -18.71 -1.64
CA SER A 26 -11.10 -19.69 -2.38
C SER A 26 -12.28 -20.27 -1.59
N ASP A 27 -12.33 -20.05 -0.28
CA ASP A 27 -13.46 -20.44 0.58
C ASP A 27 -14.67 -19.50 0.46
N GLY A 28 -14.55 -18.43 -0.35
CA GLY A 28 -15.58 -17.41 -0.53
C GLY A 28 -15.44 -16.23 0.44
N THR A 29 -14.46 -16.25 1.34
CA THR A 29 -14.10 -15.10 2.17
C THR A 29 -13.41 -14.04 1.30
N THR A 30 -14.10 -12.93 1.07
CA THR A 30 -13.58 -11.77 0.33
C THR A 30 -13.37 -10.60 1.28
N GLY A 31 -12.46 -9.70 0.92
CA GLY A 31 -12.29 -8.46 1.69
C GLY A 31 -11.60 -8.60 3.04
N VAL A 32 -10.83 -9.68 3.30
CA VAL A 32 -10.08 -9.75 4.57
C VAL A 32 -8.91 -8.79 4.50
N ASP A 33 -8.78 -7.96 5.53
CA ASP A 33 -7.70 -7.02 5.65
C ASP A 33 -6.38 -7.75 5.91
N VAL A 34 -5.50 -7.71 4.92
CA VAL A 34 -4.15 -8.28 4.91
C VAL A 34 -3.11 -7.18 4.83
N THR A 35 -3.49 -5.95 5.15
CA THR A 35 -2.60 -4.78 5.13
C THR A 35 -1.41 -4.96 6.05
N ALA A 36 -1.63 -5.47 7.26
CA ALA A 36 -0.57 -5.75 8.22
C ALA A 36 0.26 -7.00 7.85
N GLU A 37 -0.31 -7.90 7.04
CA GLU A 37 0.38 -9.11 6.56
C GLU A 37 1.22 -8.83 5.30
N ALA A 38 0.93 -7.74 4.60
CA ALA A 38 1.69 -7.32 3.44
C ALA A 38 3.05 -6.77 3.83
N MET A 39 4.08 -7.14 3.07
CA MET A 39 5.40 -6.55 3.20
C MET A 39 5.45 -5.23 2.44
N TRP A 40 5.61 -4.14 3.17
CA TRP A 40 5.71 -2.80 2.58
C TRP A 40 7.16 -2.36 2.45
N HIS A 41 7.50 -1.74 1.32
CA HIS A 41 8.83 -1.23 1.05
C HIS A 41 8.78 0.11 0.32
N SER A 42 9.40 1.15 0.87
CA SER A 42 9.58 2.42 0.17
C SER A 42 10.91 2.45 -0.57
N THR A 43 10.90 2.86 -1.84
CA THR A 43 12.14 3.15 -2.59
C THR A 43 12.87 4.38 -2.05
N ASN A 44 12.18 5.29 -1.36
CA ASN A 44 12.78 6.48 -0.79
C ASN A 44 12.08 6.89 0.51
N SER A 45 12.60 6.39 1.63
CA SER A 45 12.11 6.68 2.98
C SER A 45 12.33 8.14 3.43
N ARG A 46 13.13 8.94 2.73
CA ARG A 46 13.27 10.38 3.02
C ARG A 46 12.10 11.20 2.49
N ILE A 47 11.52 10.76 1.37
CA ILE A 47 10.38 11.41 0.71
C ILE A 47 9.08 10.84 1.26
N ALA A 48 8.95 9.52 1.33
CA ALA A 48 7.78 8.86 1.90
C ALA A 48 8.14 7.54 2.60
N THR A 49 7.65 7.33 3.81
CA THR A 49 7.74 6.07 4.55
C THR A 49 6.42 5.32 4.48
N VAL A 50 6.45 4.01 4.71
CA VAL A 50 5.26 3.17 4.82
C VAL A 50 5.41 2.24 6.00
N VAL A 51 4.39 2.16 6.85
CA VAL A 51 4.34 1.27 8.02
C VAL A 51 2.93 0.71 8.11
N ASP A 52 2.78 -0.61 8.03
CA ASP A 52 1.48 -1.30 8.11
C ASP A 52 0.41 -0.69 7.18
N GLY A 53 0.79 -0.41 5.93
CA GLY A 53 -0.05 0.25 4.94
C GLY A 53 -0.20 1.76 5.12
N GLN A 54 0.24 2.36 6.22
CA GLN A 54 0.22 3.80 6.41
C GLN A 54 1.45 4.45 5.76
N VAL A 55 1.24 5.12 4.65
CA VAL A 55 2.22 5.96 3.97
C VAL A 55 2.27 7.34 4.61
N THR A 56 3.45 7.81 4.96
CA THR A 56 3.71 9.16 5.46
C THR A 56 4.68 9.86 4.53
N ALA A 57 4.23 10.93 3.88
CA ALA A 57 5.04 11.86 3.12
C ALA A 57 5.79 12.80 4.08
N LEU A 58 7.10 12.89 3.89
CA LEU A 58 8.02 13.65 4.73
C LEU A 58 8.62 14.85 3.99
N GLU A 59 9.06 14.66 2.75
CA GLU A 59 9.77 15.67 1.96
C GLU A 59 9.21 15.69 0.53
N ALA A 60 9.20 16.87 -0.10
CA ALA A 60 8.76 17.02 -1.48
C ALA A 60 9.67 16.21 -2.43
N GLY A 61 9.06 15.52 -3.39
CA GLY A 61 9.74 14.63 -4.33
C GLY A 61 8.92 13.40 -4.69
N THR A 62 9.55 12.44 -5.34
CA THR A 62 8.90 11.21 -5.79
C THR A 62 9.46 9.97 -5.08
N ALA A 63 8.56 9.15 -4.55
CA ALA A 63 8.85 7.86 -3.93
C ALA A 63 7.95 6.79 -4.54
N VAL A 64 8.32 5.52 -4.39
CA VAL A 64 7.48 4.39 -4.82
C VAL A 64 7.36 3.43 -3.66
N ILE A 65 6.13 3.16 -3.24
CA ILE A 65 5.81 2.16 -2.22
C ILE A 65 5.50 0.84 -2.92
N LYS A 66 6.21 -0.22 -2.55
CA LYS A 66 5.98 -1.59 -3.02
C LYS A 66 5.31 -2.40 -1.91
N ALA A 67 4.16 -2.96 -2.18
CA ALA A 67 3.47 -3.90 -1.29
C ALA A 67 3.63 -5.32 -1.85
N VAL A 68 4.07 -6.26 -1.02
CA VAL A 68 4.22 -7.66 -1.41
C VAL A 68 3.39 -8.54 -0.49
N LEU A 69 2.46 -9.31 -1.06
CA LEU A 69 1.64 -10.26 -0.30
C LEU A 69 1.49 -11.55 -1.11
N GLY A 70 1.89 -12.69 -0.52
CA GLY A 70 1.68 -14.01 -1.13
C GLY A 70 2.29 -14.20 -2.52
N GLY A 71 3.30 -13.39 -2.89
CA GLY A 71 3.93 -13.39 -4.21
C GLY A 71 3.42 -12.32 -5.19
N SER A 72 2.33 -11.63 -4.86
CA SER A 72 1.85 -10.47 -5.61
C SER A 72 2.60 -9.22 -5.19
N VAL A 73 3.04 -8.43 -6.18
CA VAL A 73 3.77 -7.17 -5.95
C VAL A 73 2.97 -6.01 -6.53
N ILE A 74 2.62 -5.04 -5.70
CA ILE A 74 1.91 -3.81 -6.08
C ILE A 74 2.87 -2.65 -5.91
N ALA A 75 3.00 -1.79 -6.93
CA ALA A 75 3.80 -0.57 -6.87
C ALA A 75 2.88 0.65 -6.89
N ILE A 76 2.98 1.47 -5.84
CA ILE A 76 2.23 2.72 -5.67
C ILE A 76 3.22 3.88 -5.83
N PRO A 77 3.17 4.65 -6.93
CA PRO A 77 3.93 5.88 -7.04
C PRO A 77 3.34 6.93 -6.09
N VAL A 78 4.20 7.57 -5.31
CA VAL A 78 3.87 8.63 -4.36
C VAL A 78 4.63 9.88 -4.80
N THR A 79 3.89 10.93 -5.12
CA THR A 79 4.44 12.25 -5.42
C THR A 79 4.05 13.20 -4.31
N VAL A 80 5.04 13.87 -3.74
CA VAL A 80 4.88 14.87 -2.68
C VAL A 80 5.26 16.21 -3.29
N GLU A 81 4.33 17.18 -3.23
CA GLU A 81 4.53 18.56 -3.72
C GLU A 81 4.57 19.56 -2.56
#